data_AF-A0A7S1RAT2-F1
#
_entry.id   AF-A0A7S1RAT2-F1
#
_cell.length_a   1.000
_cell.length_b   1.000
_cell.length_c   1.000
_cell.angle_alpha   90.00
_cell.angle_beta   90.00
_cell.angle_gamma   90.00
#
_symmetry.space_group_name_H-M   'P 1'
#
loop_
_entity.id
_entity.type
_entity.pdbx_description
1 polymer ?
#
loop_
_entity_poly.entity_id
_entity_poly.type
_entity_poly.pdbx_seq_one_letter_code
_entity_poly.pdbx_strand_id
1 'polypeptide(L)'
;RKRRRSSSSHSADSASEASPPPSSIPETKVTKAVAPASNSLSTSLETPSLCTKFLSGRCLDHECPLRHYPASEVEAQDWLRRFGGRMPCRWGERCREPGCHCYHGCPPGARRSV
;
A
#
# COMPACT_ATOMS: atom_id res chain seq x y z
N ARG A 1 33.01 44.51 9.23
CA ARG A 1 31.90 45.13 8.46
C ARG A 1 30.72 44.16 8.44
N LYS A 2 29.60 44.57 9.04
CA LYS A 2 28.41 43.74 9.36
C LYS A 2 27.40 43.89 8.22
N ARG A 3 27.01 42.82 7.53
CA ARG A 3 25.92 42.85 6.54
C ARG A 3 24.86 41.81 6.90
N ARG A 4 23.80 42.32 7.55
CA ARG A 4 22.50 41.67 7.72
C ARG A 4 21.86 41.51 6.35
N ARG A 5 21.30 40.33 6.04
CA ARG A 5 20.33 40.18 4.95
C ARG A 5 19.08 39.52 5.51
N SER A 6 17.98 40.19 5.20
CA SER A 6 16.67 40.12 5.82
C SER A 6 15.87 38.91 5.38
N SER A 7 15.01 38.49 6.29
CA SER A 7 13.90 37.55 6.15
C SER A 7 12.91 37.98 5.07
N SER A 8 12.40 37.01 4.31
CA SER A 8 11.15 37.15 3.55
C SER A 8 10.30 35.92 3.82
N SER A 9 9.30 36.11 4.67
CA SER A 9 8.22 35.16 4.98
C SER A 9 7.24 35.15 3.82
N HIS A 10 6.91 33.99 3.25
CA HIS A 10 5.81 33.86 2.30
C HIS A 10 4.81 32.87 2.89
N SER A 11 3.76 33.44 3.49
CA SER A 11 2.53 32.74 3.84
C SER A 11 1.73 32.58 2.55
N ALA A 12 1.46 31.34 2.15
CA ALA A 12 0.43 31.01 1.18
C ALA A 12 -0.64 30.22 1.91
N ASP A 13 -1.66 30.95 2.36
CA ASP A 13 -2.95 30.46 2.78
C ASP A 13 -3.78 30.23 1.51
N SER A 14 -4.27 29.02 1.28
CA SER A 14 -5.35 28.75 0.33
C SER A 14 -6.03 27.45 0.71
N ALA A 15 -7.07 27.63 1.51
CA ALA A 15 -8.11 26.65 1.77
C ALA A 15 -8.81 26.19 0.47
N SER A 16 -9.15 24.91 0.41
CA SER A 16 -10.31 24.42 -0.34
C SER A 16 -10.73 23.09 0.26
N GLU A 17 -11.61 23.20 1.26
CA GLU A 17 -12.55 22.14 1.64
C GLU A 17 -13.35 21.70 0.40
N ALA A 18 -13.22 20.43 0.04
CA ALA A 18 -14.20 19.77 -0.81
C ALA A 18 -14.67 18.52 -0.07
N SER A 19 -15.69 18.72 0.75
CA SER A 19 -16.46 17.63 1.36
C SER A 19 -17.20 16.86 0.27
N PRO A 20 -17.02 15.53 0.12
CA PRO A 20 -17.85 14.73 -0.75
C PRO A 20 -19.26 14.58 -0.15
N PRO A 21 -20.31 14.53 -1.00
CA PRO A 21 -21.69 14.35 -0.54
C PRO A 21 -21.92 12.95 0.06
N PRO A 22 -22.87 12.80 1.00
CA PRO A 22 -23.28 11.50 1.50
C PRO A 22 -24.04 10.75 0.38
N SER A 23 -23.48 9.64 -0.10
CA SER A 23 -24.20 8.71 -0.97
C SER A 23 -25.22 7.91 -0.15
N SER A 24 -26.48 8.33 -0.28
CA SER A 24 -27.67 7.57 0.11
C SER A 24 -27.74 6.25 -0.66
N ILE A 25 -27.56 5.12 0.03
CA ILE A 25 -27.82 3.79 -0.52
C ILE A 25 -29.25 3.40 -0.14
N PRO A 26 -30.14 3.08 -1.09
CA PRO A 26 -31.47 2.58 -0.76
C PRO A 26 -31.40 1.14 -0.22
N GLU A 27 -32.02 0.93 0.94
CA GLU A 27 -32.31 -0.38 1.51
C GLU A 27 -33.20 -1.19 0.56
N THR A 28 -32.70 -2.33 0.07
CA THR A 28 -33.51 -3.34 -0.59
C THR A 28 -33.78 -4.51 0.36
N LYS A 29 -35.07 -4.66 0.60
CA LYS A 29 -35.76 -5.62 1.45
C LYS A 29 -35.73 -7.02 0.86
N VAL A 30 -35.28 -7.99 1.67
CA VAL A 30 -35.72 -9.39 1.82
C VAL A 30 -36.11 -10.17 0.55
N THR A 31 -35.35 -11.21 0.25
CA THR A 31 -35.90 -12.49 -0.24
C THR A 31 -35.25 -13.68 0.50
N LYS A 32 -36.11 -14.39 1.24
CA LYS A 32 -35.87 -15.70 1.85
C LYS A 32 -35.94 -16.74 0.74
N ALA A 33 -34.82 -17.36 0.41
CA ALA A 33 -34.76 -18.48 -0.53
C ALA A 33 -34.09 -19.70 0.12
N VAL A 34 -34.80 -20.81 -0.03
CA VAL A 34 -34.57 -22.17 0.46
C VAL A 34 -33.13 -22.64 0.19
N ALA A 35 -32.51 -23.22 1.22
CA ALA A 35 -31.21 -23.87 1.14
C ALA A 35 -31.27 -25.16 0.30
N PRO A 36 -30.41 -25.32 -0.72
CA PRO A 36 -29.93 -26.63 -1.12
C PRO A 36 -28.65 -26.96 -0.35
N ALA A 37 -28.61 -28.18 0.18
CA ALA A 37 -27.52 -28.76 0.95
C ALA A 37 -26.14 -28.40 0.35
N SER A 38 -25.44 -27.50 1.06
CA SER A 38 -24.05 -27.16 0.78
C SER A 38 -23.19 -28.33 1.20
N ASN A 39 -22.79 -29.16 0.24
CA ASN A 39 -21.62 -30.02 0.41
C ASN A 39 -20.43 -29.10 0.68
N SER A 40 -20.12 -28.95 1.97
CA SER A 40 -18.93 -28.29 2.46
C SER A 40 -17.72 -29.14 2.09
N LEU A 41 -17.29 -29.04 0.82
CA LEU A 41 -15.88 -29.22 0.52
C LEU A 41 -15.18 -28.01 1.10
N SER A 42 -14.76 -28.16 2.36
CA SER A 42 -13.71 -27.37 2.97
C SER A 42 -12.40 -27.67 2.23
N THR A 43 -12.31 -27.28 0.96
CA THR A 43 -11.01 -27.01 0.36
C THR A 43 -10.47 -25.83 1.14
N SER A 44 -9.64 -26.14 2.14
CA SER A 44 -8.71 -25.19 2.73
C SER A 44 -7.94 -24.60 1.56
N LEU A 45 -8.44 -23.49 1.03
CA LEU A 45 -7.75 -22.68 0.04
C LEU A 45 -6.56 -22.11 0.80
N GLU A 46 -5.49 -22.91 0.89
CA GLU A 46 -4.23 -22.51 1.47
C GLU A 46 -3.81 -21.27 0.73
N THR A 47 -3.88 -20.13 1.42
CA THR A 47 -3.39 -18.88 0.87
C THR A 47 -1.90 -19.08 0.59
N PRO A 48 -1.43 -18.78 -0.64
CA PRO A 48 -0.05 -19.04 -0.99
C PRO A 48 0.88 -18.30 -0.03
N SER A 49 1.92 -19.01 0.41
CA SER A 49 2.93 -18.50 1.31
C SER A 49 3.53 -17.21 0.79
N LEU A 50 3.81 -16.29 1.71
CA LEU A 50 4.31 -14.97 1.39
C LEU A 50 5.80 -15.01 1.01
N CYS A 51 6.17 -14.29 -0.05
CA CYS A 51 7.56 -14.24 -0.51
C CYS A 51 8.40 -13.32 0.38
N THR A 52 9.28 -13.88 1.21
CA THR A 52 10.19 -13.09 2.06
C THR A 52 11.19 -12.26 1.24
N LYS A 53 11.63 -12.79 0.09
CA LYS A 53 12.49 -12.05 -0.85
C LYS A 53 11.79 -10.81 -1.42
N PHE A 54 10.49 -10.89 -1.66
CA PHE A 54 9.68 -9.75 -2.11
C PHE A 54 9.60 -8.65 -1.06
N LEU A 55 9.37 -9.00 0.21
CA LEU A 55 9.36 -8.02 1.30
C LEU A 55 10.69 -7.26 1.44
N SER A 56 11.80 -7.91 1.11
CA SER A 56 13.12 -7.26 1.08
C SER A 56 13.41 -6.47 -0.20
N GLY A 57 12.50 -6.45 -1.19
CA GLY A 57 12.71 -5.80 -2.49
C GLY A 57 13.65 -6.56 -3.43
N ARG A 58 13.97 -7.83 -3.14
CA ARG A 58 14.92 -8.67 -3.88
C ARG A 58 14.26 -9.67 -4.83
N CYS A 59 12.97 -9.98 -4.64
CA CYS A 59 12.23 -10.78 -5.61
C CYS A 59 11.74 -9.87 -6.75
N LEU A 60 12.08 -10.24 -7.98
CA LEU A 60 11.74 -9.51 -9.19
C LEU A 60 11.00 -10.41 -10.20
N ASP A 61 10.76 -11.65 -9.80
CA ASP A 61 10.11 -12.65 -10.63
C ASP A 61 8.60 -12.39 -10.63
N HIS A 62 8.05 -12.26 -11.83
CA HIS A 62 6.62 -12.03 -12.04
C HIS A 62 5.82 -13.33 -11.87
N GLU A 63 6.46 -14.46 -12.16
CA GLU A 63 5.89 -15.80 -12.06
C GLU A 63 6.30 -16.49 -10.75
N CYS A 64 6.69 -15.72 -9.73
CA CYS A 64 7.05 -16.26 -8.44
C CYS A 64 5.85 -17.06 -7.88
N PRO A 65 6.04 -18.34 -7.49
CA PRO A 65 4.96 -19.16 -6.95
C PRO A 65 4.49 -18.70 -5.56
N LEU A 66 5.23 -17.77 -4.95
CA LEU A 66 4.93 -17.17 -3.66
C LEU A 66 4.19 -15.84 -3.82
N ARG A 67 3.42 -15.48 -2.81
CA ARG A 67 2.56 -14.29 -2.83
C ARG A 67 3.35 -12.98 -2.68
N HIS A 68 3.05 -12.01 -3.55
CA HIS A 68 3.64 -10.66 -3.61
C HIS A 68 2.66 -9.52 -3.28
N TYR A 69 1.50 -9.84 -2.70
CA TYR A 69 0.45 -8.88 -2.35
C TYR A 69 -0.18 -9.26 -1.02
N PRO A 70 -0.65 -8.33 -0.18
CA PRO A 70 -1.36 -8.68 1.07
C PRO A 70 -2.67 -9.44 0.76
N ALA A 71 -2.98 -10.45 1.56
CA ALA A 71 -4.17 -11.29 1.41
C ALA A 71 -5.38 -10.71 2.19
N SER A 72 -5.12 -9.76 3.08
CA SER A 72 -6.15 -9.07 3.86
C SER A 72 -5.74 -7.62 4.13
N GLU A 73 -6.74 -6.80 4.48
CA GLU A 73 -6.50 -5.41 4.89
C GLU A 73 -5.64 -5.31 6.15
N VAL A 74 -5.83 -6.25 7.09
CA VAL A 74 -5.01 -6.34 8.32
C VAL A 74 -3.53 -6.54 7.96
N GLU A 75 -3.25 -7.43 7.00
CA GLU A 75 -1.88 -7.66 6.54
C GLU A 75 -1.31 -6.44 5.79
N ALA A 76 -2.14 -5.74 5.00
CA ALA A 76 -1.74 -4.49 4.36
C ALA A 76 -1.36 -3.42 5.41
N GLN A 77 -2.13 -3.28 6.49
CA GLN A 77 -1.79 -2.37 7.59
C GLN A 77 -0.52 -2.79 8.32
N ASP A 78 -0.27 -4.08 8.51
CA ASP A 78 0.99 -4.58 9.07
C ASP A 78 2.18 -4.23 8.17
N TRP A 79 2.02 -4.35 6.86
CA TRP A 79 3.05 -3.97 5.90
C TRP A 79 3.33 -2.47 5.97
N LEU A 80 2.29 -1.63 5.95
CA LEU A 80 2.45 -0.18 6.10
C LEU A 80 3.19 0.17 7.39
N ARG A 81 2.84 -0.46 8.52
CA ARG A 81 3.57 -0.27 9.79
C ARG A 81 5.04 -0.67 9.70
N ARG A 82 5.35 -1.80 9.05
CA ARG A 82 6.74 -2.31 8.91
C ARG A 82 7.60 -1.47 7.97
N PHE A 83 7.02 -0.96 6.88
CA PHE A 83 7.76 -0.28 5.81
C PHE A 83 7.66 1.25 5.87
N GLY A 84 7.27 1.81 7.02
CA GLY A 84 7.23 3.26 7.25
C GLY A 84 6.15 3.96 6.43
N GLY A 85 4.96 3.36 6.36
CA GLY A 85 3.78 3.89 5.67
C GLY A 85 3.74 3.62 4.17
N ARG A 86 4.58 2.72 3.64
CA ARG A 86 4.67 2.44 2.20
C ARG A 86 4.49 0.96 1.89
N MET A 87 3.85 0.63 0.77
CA MET A 87 3.76 -0.75 0.29
C MET A 87 5.05 -1.18 -0.42
N PRO A 88 5.50 -2.44 -0.31
CA PRO A 88 6.63 -2.96 -1.09
C PRO A 88 6.40 -2.76 -2.58
N CYS A 89 7.42 -2.26 -3.27
CA CYS A 89 7.35 -2.07 -4.71
C CYS A 89 7.46 -3.41 -5.43
N ARG A 90 6.61 -3.60 -6.43
CA ARG A 90 6.66 -4.77 -7.31
C ARG A 90 8.03 -4.99 -7.95
N TRP A 91 8.69 -3.90 -8.32
CA TRP A 91 10.00 -3.91 -8.97
C TRP A 91 11.17 -3.77 -7.99
N GLY A 92 10.89 -3.67 -6.68
CA GLY A 92 11.91 -3.56 -5.63
C GLY A 92 13.01 -2.55 -5.97
N GLU A 93 14.27 -2.95 -5.80
CA GLU A 93 15.44 -2.10 -6.08
C GLU A 93 15.63 -1.74 -7.57
N ARG A 94 14.93 -2.41 -8.49
CA ARG A 94 14.97 -2.15 -9.93
C ARG A 94 13.89 -1.20 -10.43
N CYS A 95 13.04 -0.69 -9.54
CA CYS A 95 12.05 0.30 -9.93
C CYS A 95 12.76 1.53 -10.55
N ARG A 96 12.37 1.89 -11.77
CA ARG A 96 12.86 3.09 -12.47
C ARG A 96 11.82 4.20 -12.53
N GLU A 97 10.66 3.99 -11.92
CA GLU A 97 9.56 4.94 -11.92
C GLU A 97 9.94 6.16 -11.07
N PRO A 98 10.11 7.36 -11.69
CA PRO A 98 10.47 8.56 -10.95
C PRO A 98 9.32 8.92 -10.00
N GLY A 99 9.64 9.14 -8.73
CA GLY A 99 8.61 9.46 -7.72
C GLY A 99 7.78 8.26 -7.27
N CYS A 100 8.26 7.02 -7.43
CA CYS A 100 7.56 5.85 -6.89
C CYS A 100 7.44 5.94 -5.35
N HIS A 101 6.19 5.90 -4.86
CA HIS A 101 5.85 6.00 -3.44
C HIS A 101 5.93 4.66 -2.68
N CYS A 102 6.42 3.61 -3.32
CA CYS A 102 6.56 2.28 -2.74
C CYS A 102 7.91 2.09 -2.03
N TYR A 103 8.00 1.06 -1.20
CA TYR A 103 9.21 0.64 -0.50
C TYR A 103 10.11 -0.19 -1.43
N HIS A 104 11.37 0.22 -1.62
CA HIS A 104 12.33 -0.39 -2.55
C HIS A 104 13.46 -1.18 -1.88
N GLY A 105 13.36 -1.56 -0.61
CA GLY A 105 14.41 -2.34 0.06
C GLY A 105 15.63 -1.53 0.55
N CYS A 106 15.72 -0.24 0.19
CA CYS A 106 16.77 0.65 0.70
C CYS A 106 16.36 1.16 2.10
N PRO A 107 17.09 0.85 3.17
CA PRO A 107 16.78 1.37 4.49
C PRO A 107 16.82 2.91 4.45
N PRO A 108 15.94 3.61 5.19
CA PRO A 108 15.96 5.06 5.29
C PRO A 108 17.31 5.48 5.90
N GLY A 109 18.25 5.89 5.05
CA GLY A 109 19.62 6.22 5.46
C GLY A 109 20.70 5.85 4.44
N ALA A 110 20.43 4.90 3.54
CA ALA A 110 21.31 4.65 2.40
C ALA A 110 21.08 5.73 1.34
N ARG A 111 21.66 6.92 1.56
CA ARG A 111 21.86 7.89 0.48
C ARG A 111 22.64 7.16 -0.61
N ARG A 112 22.04 7.01 -1.80
CA ARG A 112 22.81 6.70 -3.00
C ARG A 112 23.76 7.87 -3.20
N SER A 113 25.00 7.72 -2.76
CA SER A 113 26.09 8.59 -3.16
C SER A 113 26.23 8.40 -4.67
N VAL A 114 25.75 9.39 -5.41
CA VAL A 114 26.06 9.59 -6.83
C VAL A 114 27.52 10.03 -6.97
#